data_AF-A0A0K9GAF2-F1
#
_entry.id   AF-A0A0K9GAF2-F1
#
_cell.length_a   1.000
_cell.length_b   1.000
_cell.length_c   1.000
_cell.angle_alpha   90.00
_cell.angle_beta   90.00
_cell.angle_gamma   90.00
#
_symmetry.space_group_name_H-M   'P 1'
#
loop_
_entity.id
_entity.type
_entity.pdbx_description
1 polymer ?
#
loop_
_entity_poly.entity_id
_entity_poly.type
_entity_poly.pdbx_seq_one_letter_code
_entity_poly.pdbx_strand_id
1 'polypeptide(L)'
;MIWNKYMPDNKRSSEMIMLSLHKRRGMDMKMDWNEIYRAWRCELENMYPFVSKELNIEEIKVNYKGTGYIDGVTWWPSIKLDERKKALEENFRNIELFDETRKGIRKTANMLWEVRNDPEGIALVWIAASLWNKRERMSLKVDEMLKIALKELADRYEIQCWHNLSKTVLPICLDKELRLFDVKLGEMEMYSLISMAVIESSLMNSNYTIVHLYS
;
A
#
# COMPACT_ATOMS: atom_id res chain seq x y z
N MET A 1 35.40 21.42 -15.97
CA MET A 1 35.44 21.73 -14.53
C MET A 1 34.50 22.91 -14.22
N ILE A 2 33.17 22.77 -14.39
CA ILE A 2 32.17 23.76 -13.92
C ILE A 2 30.82 23.05 -13.73
N TRP A 3 30.66 22.24 -12.68
CA TRP A 3 29.35 21.71 -12.25
C TRP A 3 29.25 21.54 -10.72
N ASN A 4 30.16 22.15 -9.95
CA ASN A 4 30.32 21.87 -8.52
C ASN A 4 29.91 23.01 -7.59
N LYS A 5 29.19 24.04 -8.08
CA LYS A 5 28.92 25.26 -7.28
C LYS A 5 27.47 25.45 -6.81
N TYR A 6 26.54 24.54 -7.13
CA TYR A 6 25.13 24.69 -6.75
C TYR A 6 24.44 23.37 -6.37
N MET A 7 25.08 22.56 -5.54
CA MET A 7 24.41 21.43 -4.88
C MET A 7 24.36 21.70 -3.36
N PRO A 8 23.17 21.78 -2.74
CA PRO A 8 23.05 21.93 -1.30
C PRO A 8 23.66 20.71 -0.57
N ASP A 9 24.41 20.95 0.51
CA ASP A 9 25.20 19.97 1.27
C ASP A 9 24.42 18.72 1.70
N ASN A 10 23.08 18.79 1.77
CA ASN A 10 22.23 17.68 2.13
C ASN A 10 22.24 16.52 1.09
N LYS A 11 22.38 16.82 -0.21
CA LYS A 11 22.39 15.77 -1.25
C LYS A 11 23.67 14.94 -1.26
N ARG A 12 24.82 15.56 -0.99
CA ARG A 12 26.12 14.85 -0.88
C ARG A 12 26.15 13.90 0.31
N SER A 13 25.47 14.26 1.40
CA SER A 13 25.35 13.39 2.57
C SER A 13 24.48 12.16 2.26
N SER A 14 23.33 12.34 1.61
CA SER A 14 22.46 11.24 1.19
C SER A 14 23.10 10.33 0.15
N GLU A 15 23.82 10.87 -0.83
CA GLU A 15 24.57 10.07 -1.81
C GLU A 15 25.74 9.31 -1.18
N MET A 16 26.47 9.90 -0.23
CA MET A 16 27.52 9.19 0.51
C MET A 16 26.94 8.11 1.44
N ILE A 17 25.78 8.34 2.06
CA ILE A 17 25.07 7.32 2.85
C ILE A 17 24.65 6.18 1.92
N MET A 18 24.06 6.48 0.76
CA MET A 18 23.64 5.48 -0.23
C MET A 18 24.83 4.67 -0.78
N LEU A 19 25.94 5.33 -1.12
CA LEU A 19 27.16 4.66 -1.60
C LEU A 19 27.84 3.85 -0.50
N SER A 20 27.81 4.31 0.76
CA SER A 20 28.35 3.57 1.90
C SER A 20 27.50 2.35 2.28
N LEU A 21 26.17 2.43 2.08
CA LEU A 21 25.24 1.31 2.24
C LEU A 21 25.39 0.27 1.13
N HIS A 22 25.64 0.69 -0.12
CA HIS A 22 25.90 -0.24 -1.22
C HIS A 22 27.26 -0.95 -1.09
N LYS A 23 28.29 -0.26 -0.57
CA LYS A 23 29.66 -0.80 -0.48
C LYS A 23 29.90 -1.72 0.73
N ARG A 24 29.05 -1.68 1.76
CA ARG A 24 29.13 -2.57 2.94
C ARG A 24 28.34 -3.88 2.81
N ARG A 25 27.51 -4.05 1.77
CA ARG A 25 26.59 -5.20 1.58
C ARG A 25 27.21 -6.41 0.84
N GLY A 26 28.49 -6.67 1.11
CA GLY A 26 29.14 -7.95 0.81
C GLY A 26 29.06 -8.95 1.98
N MET A 27 28.12 -8.75 2.91
CA MET A 27 27.78 -9.70 3.97
C MET A 27 26.33 -10.11 3.75
N ASP A 28 26.07 -11.42 3.76
CA ASP A 28 24.73 -12.02 3.79
C ASP A 28 23.95 -11.53 5.02
N MET A 29 23.40 -10.31 4.96
CA MET A 29 22.36 -9.90 5.89
C MET A 29 21.08 -10.61 5.44
N LYS A 30 20.64 -11.54 6.28
CA LYS A 30 19.34 -12.20 6.12
C LYS A 30 18.26 -11.12 6.19
N MET A 31 17.51 -10.96 5.10
CA MET A 31 16.43 -9.99 5.01
C MET A 31 15.41 -10.21 6.12
N ASP A 32 15.11 -9.17 6.90
CA ASP A 32 14.09 -9.21 7.94
C ASP A 32 13.10 -8.04 7.82
N TRP A 33 12.05 -8.08 8.65
CA TRP A 33 11.03 -7.03 8.64
C TRP A 33 11.59 -5.65 9.03
N ASN A 34 12.56 -5.59 9.96
CA ASN A 34 13.13 -4.31 10.38
C ASN A 34 13.87 -3.62 9.22
N GLU A 35 14.57 -4.38 8.38
CA GLU A 35 15.21 -3.86 7.18
C GLU A 35 14.20 -3.36 6.15
N ILE A 36 13.16 -4.15 5.90
CA ILE A 36 12.06 -3.81 4.99
C ILE A 36 11.35 -2.52 5.45
N TYR A 37 11.01 -2.43 6.74
CA TYR A 37 10.32 -1.28 7.30
C TYR A 37 11.22 -0.03 7.36
N ARG A 38 12.51 -0.19 7.64
CA ARG A 38 13.48 0.91 7.53
C ARG A 38 13.56 1.44 6.11
N ALA A 39 13.63 0.56 5.11
CA ALA A 39 13.61 0.97 3.71
C ALA A 39 12.31 1.73 3.39
N TRP A 40 11.15 1.25 3.85
CA TRP A 40 9.87 1.92 3.68
C TRP A 40 9.88 3.35 4.23
N ARG A 41 10.33 3.52 5.47
CA ARG A 41 10.38 4.85 6.10
C ARG A 41 11.32 5.79 5.35
N CYS A 42 12.51 5.31 4.96
CA CYS A 42 13.44 6.11 4.17
C CYS A 42 12.84 6.52 2.81
N GLU A 43 12.20 5.62 2.10
CA GLU A 43 11.56 5.92 0.81
C GLU A 43 10.39 6.90 0.98
N LEU A 44 9.55 6.70 1.99
CA LEU A 44 8.44 7.60 2.30
C LEU A 44 8.93 9.02 2.66
N GLU A 45 10.04 9.13 3.39
CA GLU A 45 10.68 10.42 3.71
C GLU A 45 11.30 11.06 2.46
N ASN A 46 11.98 10.29 1.62
CA ASN A 46 12.60 10.78 0.38
C ASN A 46 11.57 11.28 -0.64
N MET A 47 10.39 10.68 -0.66
CA MET A 47 9.29 11.07 -1.55
C MET A 47 8.42 12.20 -0.95
N TYR A 48 8.58 12.55 0.32
CA TYR A 48 7.90 13.69 0.91
C TYR A 48 8.47 15.00 0.34
N PRO A 49 7.66 16.02 -0.04
CA PRO A 49 6.23 16.23 0.26
C PRO A 49 5.25 15.69 -0.80
N PHE A 50 5.71 14.93 -1.79
CA PHE A 50 4.89 14.53 -2.94
C PHE A 50 3.90 13.39 -2.63
N VAL A 51 3.99 12.79 -1.43
CA VAL A 51 3.20 11.63 -1.02
C VAL A 51 2.54 11.85 0.34
N SER A 52 1.27 11.44 0.48
CA SER A 52 0.57 11.46 1.76
C SER A 52 1.08 10.33 2.67
N LYS A 53 1.38 10.68 3.92
CA LYS A 53 1.73 9.70 4.97
C LYS A 53 0.50 9.08 5.64
N GLU A 54 -0.66 9.73 5.51
CA GLU A 54 -1.87 9.37 6.22
C GLU A 54 -2.86 8.67 5.29
N LEU A 55 -3.58 7.69 5.85
CA LEU A 55 -4.71 7.06 5.20
C LEU A 55 -5.89 8.02 5.18
N ASN A 56 -6.50 8.18 4.01
CA ASN A 56 -7.78 8.87 3.90
C ASN A 56 -8.90 7.91 4.30
N ILE A 57 -9.44 8.12 5.49
CA ILE A 57 -10.45 7.28 6.10
C ILE A 57 -11.68 8.12 6.45
N GLU A 58 -12.86 7.58 6.18
CA GLU A 58 -14.11 8.15 6.63
C GLU A 58 -15.07 7.11 7.21
N GLU A 59 -15.75 7.51 8.28
CA GLU A 59 -16.84 6.77 8.90
C GLU A 59 -18.17 7.37 8.45
N ILE A 60 -19.02 6.56 7.83
CA ILE A 60 -20.30 7.01 7.28
C ILE A 60 -21.42 6.20 7.91
N LYS A 61 -22.23 6.88 8.72
CA LYS A 61 -23.45 6.30 9.26
C LYS A 61 -24.53 6.26 8.19
N VAL A 62 -25.11 5.08 8.00
CA VAL A 62 -26.13 4.83 7.00
C VAL A 62 -27.48 4.66 7.69
N ASN A 63 -28.48 5.46 7.28
CA ASN A 63 -29.83 5.35 7.80
C ASN A 63 -30.60 4.22 7.08
N TYR A 64 -30.24 2.97 7.39
CA TYR A 64 -30.88 1.80 6.79
C TYR A 64 -32.20 1.46 7.49
N LYS A 65 -33.31 1.58 6.75
CA LYS A 65 -34.66 1.28 7.25
C LYS A 65 -35.14 -0.15 6.92
N GLY A 66 -34.24 -1.05 6.49
CA GLY A 66 -34.56 -2.44 6.17
C GLY A 66 -34.35 -3.40 7.33
N THR A 67 -34.54 -4.69 7.09
CA THR A 67 -34.22 -5.76 8.05
C THR A 67 -32.74 -6.15 7.89
N GLY A 68 -31.89 -5.77 8.83
CA GLY A 68 -30.45 -6.08 8.83
C GLY A 68 -29.63 -4.93 9.40
N TYR A 69 -28.32 -5.12 9.48
CA TYR A 69 -27.36 -4.06 9.78
C TYR A 69 -26.30 -4.01 8.67
N ILE A 70 -25.78 -2.82 8.43
CA ILE A 70 -24.63 -2.60 7.55
C ILE A 70 -23.43 -2.49 8.46
N ASP A 71 -22.42 -3.30 8.18
CA ASP A 71 -21.09 -3.12 8.73
C ASP A 71 -20.09 -3.59 7.67
N GLY A 72 -19.25 -2.68 7.20
CA GLY A 72 -18.24 -3.06 6.23
C GLY A 72 -17.34 -1.92 5.78
N VAL A 73 -16.11 -2.29 5.48
CA VAL A 73 -15.10 -1.38 4.93
C VAL A 73 -14.97 -1.60 3.43
N THR A 74 -14.80 -0.50 2.70
CA THR A 74 -14.60 -0.51 1.25
C THR A 74 -13.75 0.69 0.79
N TRP A 75 -13.38 0.69 -0.49
CA TRP A 75 -12.73 1.82 -1.14
C TRP A 75 -13.72 2.57 -2.00
N TRP A 76 -13.81 3.89 -1.81
CA TRP A 76 -14.54 4.77 -2.72
C TRP A 76 -13.56 5.72 -3.41
N PRO A 77 -13.68 5.94 -4.73
CA PRO A 77 -12.92 6.98 -5.40
C PRO A 77 -13.23 8.34 -4.76
N SER A 78 -12.20 9.09 -4.36
CA SER A 78 -12.37 10.32 -3.59
C SER A 78 -13.18 11.37 -4.37
N ILE A 79 -13.05 11.40 -5.71
CA ILE A 79 -13.85 12.30 -6.58
C ILE A 79 -15.36 12.00 -6.56
N LYS A 80 -15.78 10.79 -6.16
CA LYS A 80 -17.19 10.37 -6.10
C LYS A 80 -17.74 10.32 -4.67
N LEU A 81 -16.95 10.72 -3.68
CA LEU A 81 -17.27 10.55 -2.27
C LEU A 81 -18.56 11.29 -1.88
N ASP A 82 -18.65 12.57 -2.22
CA ASP A 82 -19.82 13.41 -1.91
C ASP A 82 -21.08 12.98 -2.67
N GLU A 83 -20.92 12.59 -3.94
CA GLU A 83 -22.01 12.04 -4.76
C GLU A 83 -22.58 10.77 -4.10
N ARG A 84 -21.71 9.85 -3.66
CA ARG A 84 -22.12 8.60 -3.00
C ARG A 84 -22.75 8.84 -1.62
N LYS A 85 -22.22 9.77 -0.82
CA LYS A 85 -22.82 10.20 0.45
C LYS A 85 -24.24 10.71 0.25
N LYS A 86 -24.42 11.64 -0.69
CA LYS A 86 -25.74 12.19 -1.01
C LYS A 86 -26.71 11.11 -1.48
N ALA A 87 -26.25 10.19 -2.31
CA ALA A 87 -27.07 9.07 -2.74
C ALA A 87 -27.54 8.22 -1.54
N LEU A 88 -26.66 7.94 -0.56
CA LEU A 88 -27.03 7.17 0.64
C LEU A 88 -28.16 7.83 1.43
N GLU A 89 -28.19 9.16 1.48
CA GLU A 89 -29.23 9.94 2.15
C GLU A 89 -30.56 9.91 1.37
N GLU A 90 -30.50 9.98 0.04
CA GLU A 90 -31.67 10.11 -0.83
C GLU A 90 -32.36 8.77 -1.12
N ASN A 91 -31.62 7.71 -1.44
CA ASN A 91 -32.18 6.40 -1.76
C ASN A 91 -31.18 5.24 -1.60
N PHE A 92 -31.08 4.74 -0.37
CA PHE A 92 -30.21 3.62 -0.02
C PHE A 92 -30.36 2.35 -0.90
N ARG A 93 -31.56 2.05 -1.42
CA ARG A 93 -31.84 0.75 -2.08
C ARG A 93 -31.16 0.57 -3.45
N ASN A 94 -30.66 1.64 -4.07
CA ASN A 94 -30.13 1.62 -5.44
C ASN A 94 -28.60 1.80 -5.50
N ILE A 95 -27.91 1.74 -4.36
CA ILE A 95 -26.48 2.00 -4.29
C ILE A 95 -25.73 0.69 -4.14
N GLU A 96 -24.80 0.45 -5.05
CA GLU A 96 -23.76 -0.54 -4.85
C GLU A 96 -22.81 -0.05 -3.75
N LEU A 97 -23.09 -0.45 -2.51
CA LEU A 97 -22.29 -0.10 -1.33
C LEU A 97 -20.89 -0.68 -1.41
N PHE A 98 -20.80 -1.88 -1.97
CA PHE A 98 -19.59 -2.65 -2.13
C PHE A 98 -19.43 -3.02 -3.61
N ASP A 99 -18.24 -2.81 -4.17
CA ASP A 99 -17.89 -3.40 -5.46
C ASP A 99 -17.69 -4.90 -5.25
N GLU A 100 -18.78 -5.67 -5.36
CA GLU A 100 -18.83 -7.11 -5.06
C GLU A 100 -17.82 -7.94 -5.88
N THR A 101 -17.33 -7.38 -6.98
CA THR A 101 -16.45 -8.08 -7.93
C THR A 101 -14.98 -8.17 -7.48
N ARG A 102 -14.58 -7.51 -6.38
CA ARG A 102 -13.15 -7.37 -6.02
C ARG A 102 -12.83 -7.72 -4.56
N LYS A 103 -13.13 -8.97 -4.15
CA LYS A 103 -12.87 -9.50 -2.79
C LYS A 103 -11.47 -9.19 -2.24
N GLY A 104 -10.42 -9.28 -3.07
CA GLY A 104 -9.05 -8.98 -2.67
C GLY A 104 -8.84 -7.51 -2.27
N ILE A 105 -9.40 -6.59 -3.06
CA ILE A 105 -9.35 -5.15 -2.81
C ILE A 105 -10.12 -4.78 -1.54
N ARG A 106 -11.31 -5.34 -1.36
CA ARG A 106 -12.10 -5.16 -0.14
C ARG A 106 -11.35 -5.68 1.08
N LYS A 107 -10.67 -6.83 0.95
CA LYS A 107 -9.87 -7.37 2.03
C LYS A 107 -8.74 -6.42 2.43
N THR A 108 -8.04 -5.83 1.47
CA THR A 108 -7.02 -4.80 1.78
C THR A 108 -7.62 -3.59 2.51
N ALA A 109 -8.82 -3.15 2.13
CA ALA A 109 -9.52 -2.06 2.85
C ALA A 109 -9.76 -2.42 4.32
N ASN A 110 -10.29 -3.63 4.58
CA ASN A 110 -10.50 -4.13 5.93
C ASN A 110 -9.19 -4.20 6.73
N MET A 111 -8.12 -4.71 6.12
CA MET A 111 -6.81 -4.82 6.79
C MET A 111 -6.26 -3.44 7.18
N LEU A 112 -6.33 -2.46 6.27
CA LEU A 112 -5.91 -1.09 6.56
C LEU A 112 -6.77 -0.42 7.63
N TRP A 113 -8.07 -0.72 7.64
CA TRP A 113 -8.98 -0.25 8.69
C TRP A 113 -8.64 -0.86 10.06
N GLU A 114 -8.36 -2.16 10.13
CA GLU A 114 -7.96 -2.86 11.36
C GLU A 114 -6.70 -2.23 11.98
N VAL A 115 -5.72 -1.84 11.17
CA VAL A 115 -4.45 -1.24 11.61
C VAL A 115 -4.40 0.29 11.51
N ARG A 116 -5.53 0.97 11.31
CA ARG A 116 -5.59 2.41 10.96
C ARG A 116 -4.91 3.38 11.93
N ASN A 117 -4.69 2.94 13.17
CA ASN A 117 -4.04 3.73 14.22
C ASN A 117 -2.56 3.35 14.43
N ASP A 118 -2.03 2.43 13.62
CA ASP A 118 -0.66 1.94 13.70
C ASP A 118 0.10 2.20 12.38
N PRO A 119 1.00 3.20 12.34
CA PRO A 119 1.78 3.50 11.15
C PRO A 119 2.62 2.33 10.63
N GLU A 120 3.12 1.46 11.51
CA GLU A 120 3.89 0.28 11.10
C GLU A 120 2.96 -0.77 10.51
N GLY A 121 1.80 -1.01 11.13
CA GLY A 121 0.75 -1.87 10.58
C GLY A 121 0.27 -1.42 9.20
N ILE A 122 0.05 -0.12 9.00
CA ILE A 122 -0.31 0.47 7.70
C ILE A 122 0.76 0.18 6.65
N ALA A 123 2.03 0.44 6.97
CA ALA A 123 3.15 0.16 6.06
C ALA A 123 3.19 -1.33 5.68
N LEU A 124 2.96 -2.20 6.66
CA LEU A 124 3.01 -3.63 6.52
C LEU A 124 1.93 -4.15 5.56
N VAL A 125 0.70 -3.65 5.68
CA VAL A 125 -0.39 -3.95 4.73
C VAL A 125 -0.06 -3.43 3.33
N TRP A 126 0.46 -2.21 3.19
CA TRP A 126 0.81 -1.64 1.89
C TRP A 126 1.89 -2.45 1.16
N ILE A 127 2.97 -2.77 1.87
CA ILE A 127 4.07 -3.57 1.32
C ILE A 127 3.56 -4.96 0.92
N ALA A 128 2.81 -5.63 1.79
CA ALA A 128 2.25 -6.94 1.51
C ALA A 128 1.30 -6.91 0.29
N ALA A 129 0.41 -5.92 0.21
CA ALA A 129 -0.53 -5.78 -0.91
C ALA A 129 0.18 -5.48 -2.24
N SER A 130 1.21 -4.62 -2.20
CA SER A 130 2.06 -4.27 -3.34
C SER A 130 2.77 -5.50 -3.90
N LEU A 131 3.41 -6.29 -3.03
CA LEU A 131 4.12 -7.51 -3.39
C LEU A 131 3.16 -8.61 -3.84
N TRP A 132 1.99 -8.72 -3.21
CA TRP A 132 0.97 -9.70 -3.56
C TRP A 132 0.51 -9.57 -5.02
N ASN A 133 0.27 -8.35 -5.50
CA ASN A 133 -0.08 -8.12 -6.91
C ASN A 133 1.06 -8.47 -7.88
N LYS A 134 2.31 -8.45 -7.41
CA LYS A 134 3.52 -8.74 -8.19
C LYS A 134 3.93 -10.22 -8.15
N ARG A 135 3.29 -11.03 -7.29
CA ARG A 135 3.71 -12.41 -7.01
C ARG A 135 3.69 -13.32 -8.23
N GLU A 136 2.83 -13.08 -9.22
CA GLU A 136 2.76 -13.94 -10.42
C GLU A 136 4.01 -13.85 -11.32
N ARG A 137 4.83 -12.80 -11.18
CA ARG A 137 6.07 -12.61 -11.93
C ARG A 137 7.32 -13.04 -11.13
N MET A 138 7.09 -13.81 -10.06
CA MET A 138 8.02 -14.42 -9.11
C MET A 138 9.50 -14.11 -9.33
N SER A 139 10.02 -13.16 -8.56
CA SER A 139 11.40 -13.24 -8.10
C SER A 139 11.40 -13.90 -6.72
N LEU A 140 12.46 -14.68 -6.42
CA LEU A 140 12.66 -15.22 -5.08
C LEU A 140 12.61 -14.11 -4.01
N LYS A 141 13.09 -12.92 -4.36
CA LYS A 141 13.08 -11.73 -3.51
C LYS A 141 11.66 -11.24 -3.20
N VAL A 142 10.77 -11.15 -4.19
CA VAL A 142 9.35 -10.78 -3.98
C VAL A 142 8.65 -11.79 -3.07
N ASP A 143 8.88 -13.08 -3.31
CA ASP A 143 8.29 -14.15 -2.49
C ASP A 143 8.81 -14.13 -1.04
N GLU A 144 10.11 -13.93 -0.85
CA GLU A 144 10.73 -13.80 0.48
C GLU A 144 10.19 -12.59 1.25
N MET A 145 10.20 -11.40 0.63
CA MET A 145 9.65 -10.18 1.23
C MET A 145 8.16 -10.33 1.57
N LEU A 146 7.39 -10.94 0.68
CA LEU A 146 5.97 -11.18 0.90
C LEU A 146 5.76 -12.13 2.08
N LYS A 147 6.51 -13.23 2.16
CA LYS A 147 6.44 -14.17 3.29
C LYS A 147 6.77 -13.51 4.61
N ILE A 148 7.80 -12.66 4.65
CA ILE A 148 8.15 -11.88 5.85
C ILE A 148 6.98 -10.98 6.24
N ALA A 149 6.46 -10.18 5.31
CA ALA A 149 5.35 -9.27 5.61
C ALA A 149 4.06 -10.02 6.02
N LEU A 150 3.70 -11.11 5.34
CA LEU A 150 2.51 -11.91 5.70
C LEU A 150 2.66 -12.55 7.09
N LYS A 151 3.87 -13.02 7.44
CA LYS A 151 4.15 -13.55 8.78
C LYS A 151 3.95 -12.47 9.85
N GLU A 152 4.50 -11.28 9.64
CA GLU A 152 4.35 -10.18 10.59
C GLU A 152 2.89 -9.70 10.71
N LEU A 153 2.10 -9.73 9.62
CA LEU A 153 0.65 -9.48 9.69
C LEU A 153 -0.06 -10.47 10.62
N ALA A 154 0.24 -11.75 10.44
CA ALA A 154 -0.39 -12.82 11.20
C ALA A 154 0.05 -12.77 12.68
N ASP A 155 1.35 -12.62 12.94
CA ASP A 155 1.92 -12.68 14.29
C ASP A 155 1.52 -11.48 15.15
N ARG A 156 1.36 -10.28 14.55
CA ARG A 156 1.12 -9.04 15.31
C ARG A 156 -0.35 -8.61 15.38
N TYR A 157 -1.12 -8.90 14.33
CA TYR A 157 -2.47 -8.34 14.19
C TYR A 157 -3.56 -9.42 14.04
N GLU A 158 -3.18 -10.70 13.98
CA GLU A 158 -4.12 -11.83 13.78
C GLU A 158 -4.98 -11.69 12.51
N ILE A 159 -4.49 -10.92 11.54
CA ILE A 159 -5.23 -10.59 10.33
C ILE A 159 -5.13 -11.75 9.35
N GLN A 160 -6.29 -12.34 9.03
CA GLN A 160 -6.37 -13.30 7.92
C GLN A 160 -5.91 -12.61 6.63
N CYS A 161 -4.92 -13.17 5.95
CA CYS A 161 -4.39 -12.59 4.72
C CYS A 161 -5.30 -12.89 3.51
N TRP A 162 -4.93 -12.36 2.34
CA TRP A 162 -5.66 -12.62 1.10
C TRP A 162 -5.71 -14.12 0.77
N HIS A 163 -6.86 -14.58 0.29
CA HIS A 163 -6.96 -15.94 -0.26
C HIS A 163 -6.07 -16.06 -1.50
N ASN A 164 -5.39 -17.19 -1.70
CA ASN A 164 -4.44 -17.42 -2.81
C ASN A 164 -5.01 -17.13 -4.21
N LEU A 165 -6.33 -17.24 -4.38
CA LEU A 165 -7.05 -16.94 -5.64
C LEU A 165 -7.27 -15.44 -5.89
N SER A 166 -6.97 -14.58 -4.93
CA SER A 166 -7.11 -13.13 -5.07
C SER A 166 -6.02 -12.60 -6.01
N LYS A 167 -6.36 -12.39 -7.27
CA LYS A 167 -5.40 -11.91 -8.28
C LYS A 167 -5.04 -10.44 -8.11
N THR A 168 -6.01 -9.60 -7.78
CA THR A 168 -5.83 -8.16 -7.56
C THR A 168 -6.28 -7.78 -6.16
N VAL A 169 -5.40 -7.11 -5.41
CA VAL A 169 -5.66 -6.64 -4.04
C VAL A 169 -5.51 -5.15 -3.87
N LEU A 170 -5.09 -4.42 -4.92
CA LEU A 170 -5.09 -2.96 -4.96
C LEU A 170 -5.83 -2.47 -6.22
N PRO A 171 -6.66 -1.41 -6.12
CA PRO A 171 -7.25 -0.74 -7.28
C PRO A 171 -6.22 -0.20 -8.27
N ILE A 172 -5.12 0.36 -7.76
CA ILE A 172 -3.98 0.87 -8.53
C ILE A 172 -2.75 0.00 -8.19
N CYS A 173 -2.09 -0.53 -9.20
CA CYS A 173 -0.85 -1.30 -9.05
C CYS A 173 0.03 -1.12 -10.28
N LEU A 174 1.31 -0.84 -10.05
CA LEU A 174 2.32 -0.58 -11.07
C LEU A 174 2.76 -1.82 -11.85
N ASP A 175 2.33 -3.03 -11.46
CA ASP A 175 2.74 -4.26 -12.15
C ASP A 175 2.38 -4.24 -13.63
N LYS A 176 1.21 -3.67 -14.00
CA LYS A 176 0.79 -3.59 -15.39
C LYS A 176 1.72 -2.72 -16.22
N GLU A 177 2.12 -1.56 -15.68
CA GLU A 177 3.05 -0.63 -16.30
C GLU A 177 4.43 -1.26 -16.45
N LEU A 178 4.92 -1.97 -15.42
CA LEU A 178 6.20 -2.69 -15.49
C LEU A 178 6.21 -3.78 -16.57
N ARG A 179 5.06 -4.39 -16.88
CA ARG A 179 4.94 -5.35 -18.00
C ARG A 179 5.10 -4.66 -19.34
N LEU A 180 4.61 -3.43 -19.49
CA LEU A 180 4.75 -2.66 -20.73
C LEU A 180 6.22 -2.30 -21.03
N PHE A 181 7.04 -2.14 -19.98
CA PHE A 181 8.45 -1.77 -20.10
C PHE A 181 9.43 -2.95 -19.97
N ASP A 182 8.93 -4.20 -19.99
CA ASP A 182 9.73 -5.43 -19.84
C ASP A 182 10.69 -5.41 -18.62
N VAL A 183 10.26 -4.75 -17.53
CA VAL A 183 11.07 -4.66 -16.31
C VAL A 183 11.07 -6.01 -15.61
N LYS A 184 12.24 -6.62 -15.44
CA LYS A 184 12.40 -7.89 -14.74
C LYS A 184 12.40 -7.70 -13.23
N LEU A 185 11.29 -8.05 -12.57
CA LEU A 185 11.18 -8.01 -11.09
C LEU A 185 12.25 -8.87 -10.39
N GLY A 186 12.75 -9.90 -11.07
CA GLY A 186 13.90 -10.75 -10.68
C GLY A 186 15.14 -9.97 -10.29
N GLU A 187 15.41 -8.91 -11.03
CA GLU A 187 16.66 -8.14 -10.98
C GLU A 187 16.50 -6.87 -10.14
N MET A 188 15.30 -6.58 -9.63
CA MET A 188 15.05 -5.40 -8.83
C MET A 188 15.63 -5.55 -7.43
N GLU A 189 16.19 -4.45 -6.92
CA GLU A 189 16.61 -4.38 -5.53
C GLU A 189 15.43 -4.21 -4.59
N MET A 190 15.62 -4.64 -3.33
CA MET A 190 14.61 -4.50 -2.27
C MET A 190 14.09 -3.06 -2.19
N TYR A 191 15.00 -2.08 -2.25
CA TYR A 191 14.64 -0.66 -2.24
C TYR A 191 13.71 -0.30 -3.39
N SER A 192 13.97 -0.77 -4.62
CA SER A 192 13.09 -0.50 -5.76
C SER A 192 11.70 -1.10 -5.58
N LEU A 193 11.60 -2.30 -5.00
CA LEU A 193 10.31 -2.91 -4.66
C LEU A 193 9.55 -2.09 -3.62
N ILE A 194 10.26 -1.55 -2.62
CA ILE A 194 9.69 -0.70 -1.59
C ILE A 194 9.28 0.67 -2.12
N SER A 195 10.10 1.32 -2.96
CA SER A 195 9.74 2.57 -3.63
C SER A 195 8.45 2.41 -4.42
N MET A 196 8.25 1.29 -5.10
CA MET A 196 6.98 1.01 -5.78
C MET A 196 5.82 0.86 -4.82
N ALA A 197 5.99 0.18 -3.69
CA ALA A 197 4.95 0.09 -2.68
C ALA A 197 4.56 1.48 -2.13
N VAL A 198 5.53 2.37 -1.90
CA VAL A 198 5.30 3.76 -1.47
C VAL A 198 4.56 4.54 -2.56
N ILE A 199 4.93 4.41 -3.83
CA ILE A 199 4.21 5.09 -4.92
C ILE A 199 2.76 4.58 -5.02
N GLU A 200 2.57 3.26 -4.96
CA GLU A 200 1.23 2.66 -5.00
C GLU A 200 0.36 3.11 -3.82
N SER A 201 0.88 3.12 -2.58
CA SER A 201 0.14 3.62 -1.43
C SER A 201 -0.24 5.09 -1.58
N SER A 202 0.64 5.89 -2.18
CA SER A 202 0.42 7.32 -2.39
C SER A 202 -0.62 7.59 -3.47
N LEU A 203 -0.59 6.83 -4.56
CA LEU A 203 -1.63 6.87 -5.59
C LEU A 203 -2.98 6.42 -5.03
N MET A 204 -2.98 5.37 -4.21
CA MET A 204 -4.19 4.90 -3.55
C MET A 204 -4.76 5.97 -2.61
N ASN A 205 -3.95 6.53 -1.71
CA ASN A 205 -4.40 7.56 -0.78
C ASN A 205 -4.87 8.84 -1.47
N SER A 206 -4.28 9.22 -2.60
CA SER A 206 -4.68 10.44 -3.33
C SER A 206 -5.95 10.27 -4.18
N ASN A 207 -6.29 9.04 -4.58
CA ASN A 207 -7.42 8.78 -5.49
C ASN A 207 -8.60 8.08 -4.80
N TYR A 208 -8.39 7.47 -3.64
CA TYR A 208 -9.39 6.67 -2.93
C TYR A 208 -9.42 7.02 -1.44
N THR A 209 -10.63 6.94 -0.90
CA THR A 209 -10.94 7.03 0.52
C THR A 209 -11.39 5.65 1.00
N ILE A 210 -10.82 5.18 2.11
CA ILE A 210 -11.34 4.02 2.84
C ILE A 210 -12.61 4.48 3.57
N VAL A 211 -13.72 3.81 3.31
CA VAL A 211 -15.01 4.13 3.90
C VAL A 211 -15.45 2.96 4.78
N HIS A 212 -15.72 3.24 6.05
CA HIS A 212 -16.45 2.34 6.94
C HIS A 212 -17.91 2.73 6.97
N LEU A 213 -18.77 1.83 6.46
CA LEU A 213 -20.22 2.00 6.45
C LEU A 213 -20.80 1.26 7.65
N TYR A 214 -21.61 1.94 8.45
CA TYR A 214 -22.30 1.33 9.59
C TYR A 214 -23.74 1.86 9.74
N SER A 215 -24.68 1.05 10.24
CA SER A 215 -26.08 1.45 10.47
C SER A 215 -26.49 1.33 11.94
#